data_AF-A0A5B9GGB4-F1
#
_entry.id   AF-A0A5B9GGB4-F1
#
_cell.length_a   1.000
_cell.length_b   1.000
_cell.length_c   1.000
_cell.angle_alpha   90.00
_cell.angle_beta   90.00
_cell.angle_gamma   90.00
#
_symmetry.space_group_name_H-M   'P 1'
#
loop_
_entity.id
_entity.type
_entity.pdbx_description
1 polymer ?
#
loop_
_entity_poly.entity_id
_entity_poly.type
_entity_poly.pdbx_seq_one_letter_code
_entity_poly.pdbx_strand_id
1 'polypeptide(L)'
;MSPLEQKGDSVPTYKKSQALYALWRTLSNPALLSERERPPAIFSRRFDKLVSVDIPLLPEERVGQSGKDNQFTADQVFLMAVALVIMDSGLGLGATGFFICTARESLKQRYRAIMEMPMSWLPEKESSLEKDKRVYLLFQNKDIQEFYPKYDWSKVKGWSGTGRPPLIINPVYVQGLDDLKTYLDTCLQNGTNNHVLVIELAKMASVLTHYLEHAPIMTRGRHK
;
A
#
# COMPACT_ATOMS: atom_id res chain seq x y z
N MET A 1 5.32 41.88 -23.97
CA MET A 1 4.70 40.54 -23.98
C MET A 1 5.56 39.63 -23.13
N SER A 2 5.13 39.32 -21.91
CA SER A 2 5.87 38.47 -20.98
C SER A 2 5.46 37.00 -21.21
N PRO A 3 6.41 36.04 -21.30
CA PRO A 3 6.05 34.63 -21.36
C PRO A 3 5.59 34.17 -19.98
N LEU A 4 4.35 33.70 -19.90
CA LEU A 4 3.84 32.97 -18.74
C LEU A 4 4.59 31.64 -18.66
N GLU A 5 5.47 31.52 -17.67
CA GLU A 5 6.04 30.24 -17.26
C GLU A 5 4.91 29.29 -16.84
N GLN A 6 4.72 28.21 -17.61
CA GLN A 6 3.94 27.07 -17.17
C GLN A 6 4.70 26.41 -16.01
N LYS A 7 4.34 26.77 -14.78
CA LYS A 7 4.68 26.00 -13.58
C LYS A 7 4.00 24.63 -13.73
N GLY A 8 4.75 23.63 -14.17
CA GLY A 8 4.28 22.25 -14.13
C GLY A 8 3.94 21.91 -12.69
N ASP A 9 2.71 21.48 -12.42
CA ASP A 9 2.28 21.04 -11.10
C ASP A 9 3.16 19.86 -10.66
N SER A 10 4.15 20.15 -9.82
CA SER A 10 5.01 19.13 -9.24
C SER A 10 4.13 18.26 -8.33
N VAL A 11 4.06 16.96 -8.61
CA VAL A 11 3.34 15.99 -7.77
C VAL A 11 3.83 16.13 -6.32
N PRO A 12 2.95 16.33 -5.32
CA PRO A 12 3.35 16.46 -3.94
C PRO A 12 4.18 15.26 -3.47
N THR A 13 5.26 15.54 -2.76
CA THR A 13 6.14 14.51 -2.17
C THR A 13 6.28 14.70 -0.67
N TYR A 14 6.46 13.58 0.03
CA TYR A 14 6.48 13.49 1.47
C TYR A 14 7.79 12.87 1.96
N LYS A 15 8.28 13.32 3.11
CA LYS A 15 9.45 12.73 3.77
C LYS A 15 9.09 11.40 4.43
N LYS A 16 10.11 10.56 4.69
CA LYS A 16 9.96 9.30 5.45
C LYS A 16 9.16 9.46 6.76
N SER A 17 9.41 10.51 7.54
CA SER A 17 8.71 10.74 8.80
C SER A 17 7.21 11.00 8.61
N GLN A 18 6.83 11.72 7.55
CA GLN A 18 5.44 11.99 7.21
C GLN A 18 4.75 10.72 6.71
N ALA A 19 5.43 9.95 5.84
CA ALA A 19 4.94 8.65 5.38
C ALA A 19 4.72 7.68 6.56
N LEU A 20 5.69 7.57 7.47
CA LEU A 20 5.59 6.75 8.68
C LEU A 20 4.42 7.17 9.57
N TYR A 21 4.27 8.47 9.81
CA TYR A 21 3.16 9.00 10.60
C TYR A 21 1.82 8.63 9.96
N ALA A 22 1.65 8.92 8.67
CA ALA A 22 0.40 8.68 7.97
C ALA A 22 0.03 7.18 7.91
N LEU A 23 1.01 6.32 7.60
CA LEU A 23 0.83 4.87 7.61
C LEU A 23 0.41 4.35 8.98
N TRP A 24 1.11 4.79 10.02
CA TRP A 24 0.81 4.35 11.38
C TRP A 24 -0.58 4.79 11.83
N ARG A 25 -0.97 6.04 11.55
CA ARG A 25 -2.32 6.57 11.85
C ARG A 25 -3.42 5.89 11.05
N THR A 26 -3.13 5.48 9.81
CA THR A 26 -4.09 4.78 8.95
C THR A 26 -4.35 3.35 9.40
N LEU A 27 -3.30 2.64 9.82
CA LEU A 27 -3.37 1.20 10.12
C LEU A 27 -3.57 0.88 11.60
N SER A 28 -3.43 1.88 12.48
CA SER A 28 -3.62 1.68 13.92
C SER A 28 -5.09 1.88 14.33
N ASN A 29 -5.51 1.19 15.39
CA ASN A 29 -6.85 1.36 15.93
C ASN A 29 -7.00 2.78 16.53
N PRO A 30 -7.91 3.62 15.99
CA PRO A 30 -8.07 5.00 16.44
C PRO A 30 -8.49 5.12 17.92
N ALA A 31 -9.14 4.10 18.49
CA ALA A 31 -9.55 4.10 19.90
C ALA A 31 -8.37 4.08 20.89
N LEU A 32 -7.16 3.71 20.41
CA LEU A 32 -5.97 3.56 21.24
C LEU A 32 -4.94 4.67 21.04
N LEU A 33 -5.23 5.67 20.20
CA LEU A 33 -4.25 6.67 19.77
C LEU A 33 -4.56 8.04 20.36
N SER A 34 -3.57 8.63 21.05
CA SER A 34 -3.60 10.08 21.27
C SER A 34 -3.10 10.83 20.02
N GLU A 35 -3.57 12.06 19.79
CA GLU A 35 -3.21 12.87 18.61
C GLU A 35 -1.71 13.17 18.50
N ARG A 36 -0.98 13.13 19.62
CA ARG A 36 0.44 13.53 19.71
C ARG A 36 1.43 12.38 19.74
N GLU A 37 0.95 11.14 19.69
CA GLU A 37 1.84 9.99 19.71
C GLU A 37 2.66 9.88 18.42
N ARG A 38 3.89 9.39 18.58
CA ARG A 38 4.79 9.09 17.48
C ARG A 38 4.67 7.61 17.11
N PRO A 39 4.90 7.24 15.84
CA PRO A 39 4.96 5.84 15.44
C PRO A 39 5.94 5.05 16.32
N PRO A 40 5.53 3.88 16.86
CA PRO A 40 6.42 3.01 17.62
C PRO A 40 7.65 2.58 16.81
N ALA A 41 8.78 2.37 17.48
CA ALA A 41 10.03 1.97 16.82
C ALA A 41 9.88 0.68 15.99
N ILE A 42 9.04 -0.26 16.46
CA ILE A 42 8.75 -1.50 15.73
C ILE A 42 8.07 -1.23 14.38
N PHE A 43 7.20 -0.21 14.30
CA PHE A 43 6.53 0.17 13.06
C PHE A 43 7.54 0.77 12.06
N SER A 44 8.44 1.63 12.54
CA SER A 44 9.54 2.16 11.70
C SER A 44 10.44 1.05 11.16
N ARG A 45 10.74 0.02 11.96
CA ARG A 45 11.55 -1.13 11.49
C ARG A 45 10.84 -1.92 10.40
N ARG A 46 9.52 -2.07 10.46
CA ARG A 46 8.74 -2.75 9.40
C ARG A 46 8.76 -1.97 8.09
N PHE A 47 8.59 -0.65 8.16
CA PHE A 47 8.77 0.24 7.00
C PHE A 47 10.16 0.08 6.39
N ASP A 48 11.21 0.11 7.21
CA ASP A 48 12.59 -0.03 6.72
C ASP A 48 12.87 -1.40 6.09
N LYS A 49 12.26 -2.47 6.62
CA LYS A 49 12.31 -3.79 5.99
C LYS A 49 11.66 -3.80 4.61
N LEU A 50 10.52 -3.13 4.44
CA LEU A 50 9.86 -3.03 3.13
C LEU A 50 10.69 -2.22 2.14
N VAL A 51 11.32 -1.13 2.59
CA VAL A 51 12.31 -0.40 1.80
C VAL A 51 13.49 -1.28 1.42
N SER A 52 13.94 -2.21 2.27
CA SER A 52 15.03 -3.11 1.91
C SER A 52 14.70 -4.08 0.76
N VAL A 53 13.42 -4.31 0.46
CA VAL A 53 12.94 -5.17 -0.64
C VAL A 53 12.24 -4.37 -1.76
N ASP A 54 12.72 -3.14 -2.00
CA ASP A 54 12.26 -2.26 -3.08
C ASP A 54 10.79 -1.81 -3.01
N ILE A 55 10.20 -1.80 -1.80
CA ILE A 55 8.88 -1.21 -1.54
C ILE A 55 9.03 0.12 -0.77
N PRO A 56 8.41 1.23 -1.21
CA PRO A 56 7.65 1.40 -2.44
C PRO A 56 8.53 1.98 -3.55
N LEU A 57 9.85 2.08 -3.35
CA LEU A 57 10.78 2.69 -4.29
C LEU A 57 11.64 1.60 -4.92
N LEU A 58 11.56 1.51 -6.24
CA LEU A 58 12.53 0.76 -7.04
C LEU A 58 13.93 1.37 -6.84
N PRO A 59 15.01 0.60 -7.08
CA PRO A 59 16.38 1.09 -6.95
C PRO A 59 16.61 2.42 -7.70
N GLU A 60 16.03 2.54 -8.90
CA GLU A 60 16.09 3.72 -9.78
C GLU A 60 15.42 4.97 -9.17
N GLU A 61 14.38 4.78 -8.34
CA GLU A 61 13.57 5.86 -7.76
C GLU A 61 14.17 6.39 -6.45
N ARG A 62 15.21 5.73 -5.91
CA ARG A 62 15.86 6.14 -4.67
C ARG A 62 16.82 7.28 -4.94
N VAL A 63 16.85 8.24 -4.02
CA VAL A 63 17.81 9.33 -4.08
C VAL A 63 19.16 8.76 -3.62
N GLY A 64 19.99 8.31 -4.56
CA GLY A 64 21.30 7.69 -4.31
C GLY A 64 22.40 8.64 -3.80
N GLN A 65 22.04 9.81 -3.25
CA GLN A 65 23.00 10.82 -2.81
C GLN A 65 23.05 10.93 -1.28
N SER A 66 24.27 10.86 -0.74
CA SER A 66 24.51 11.11 0.69
C SER A 66 23.93 12.46 1.11
N GLY A 67 23.12 12.47 2.17
CA GLY A 67 22.52 13.69 2.73
C GLY A 67 21.16 14.10 2.15
N LYS A 68 20.63 13.42 1.11
CA LYS A 68 19.26 13.64 0.63
C LYS A 68 18.35 12.51 1.08
N ASP A 69 17.30 12.89 1.81
CA ASP A 69 16.28 11.93 2.23
C ASP A 69 15.39 11.54 1.04
N ASN A 70 15.01 10.27 0.97
CA ASN A 70 14.02 9.80 -0.01
C ASN A 70 12.70 10.56 0.17
N GLN A 71 12.13 10.96 -0.96
CA GLN A 71 10.84 11.61 -1.10
C GLN A 71 9.86 10.57 -1.64
N PHE A 72 8.65 10.54 -1.10
CA PHE A 72 7.61 9.56 -1.45
C PHE A 72 6.38 10.29 -1.98
N THR A 73 5.83 9.86 -3.11
CA THR A 73 4.51 10.29 -3.56
C THR A 73 3.41 9.58 -2.78
N ALA A 74 2.19 10.13 -2.77
CA ALA A 74 1.09 9.50 -2.03
C ALA A 74 0.74 8.08 -2.53
N ASP A 75 0.82 7.85 -3.84
CA ASP A 75 0.62 6.52 -4.44
C ASP A 75 1.72 5.51 -4.03
N GLN A 76 2.96 5.95 -3.84
CA GLN A 76 4.04 5.12 -3.29
C GLN A 76 3.79 4.79 -1.82
N VAL A 77 3.37 5.75 -1.00
CA VAL A 77 3.02 5.47 0.41
C VAL A 77 1.81 4.53 0.47
N PHE A 78 0.86 4.63 -0.45
CA PHE A 78 -0.26 3.69 -0.55
C PHE A 78 0.20 2.25 -0.82
N LEU A 79 1.19 2.03 -1.68
CA LEU A 79 1.78 0.69 -1.88
C LEU A 79 2.36 0.13 -0.57
N MET A 80 2.99 0.99 0.24
CA MET A 80 3.51 0.60 1.56
C MET A 80 2.38 0.21 2.52
N ALA A 81 1.23 0.91 2.49
CA ALA A 81 0.07 0.56 3.30
C ALA A 81 -0.46 -0.83 2.94
N VAL A 82 -0.65 -1.10 1.64
CA VAL A 82 -1.07 -2.42 1.14
C VAL A 82 -0.06 -3.50 1.56
N ALA A 83 1.24 -3.24 1.41
CA ALA A 83 2.29 -4.17 1.81
C ALA A 83 2.25 -4.52 3.31
N LEU A 84 2.05 -3.52 4.18
CA LEU A 84 1.96 -3.74 5.62
C LEU A 84 0.75 -4.60 5.99
N VAL A 85 -0.41 -4.36 5.39
CA VAL A 85 -1.63 -5.18 5.59
C VAL A 85 -1.39 -6.63 5.17
N ILE A 86 -0.74 -6.85 4.03
CA ILE A 86 -0.39 -8.18 3.54
C ILE A 86 0.57 -8.90 4.49
N MET A 87 1.56 -8.19 5.04
CA MET A 87 2.44 -8.77 6.07
C MET A 87 1.68 -9.10 7.36
N ASP A 88 0.76 -8.24 7.78
CA ASP A 88 -0.06 -8.47 8.97
C ASP A 88 -1.05 -9.63 8.80
N SER A 89 -1.43 -9.96 7.56
CA SER A 89 -2.19 -11.18 7.26
C SER A 89 -1.33 -12.46 7.23
N GLY A 90 -0.05 -12.37 7.57
CA GLY A 90 0.85 -13.51 7.71
C GLY A 90 1.73 -13.82 6.51
N LEU A 91 1.69 -13.02 5.42
CA LEU A 91 2.60 -13.22 4.30
C LEU A 91 4.02 -12.75 4.65
N GLY A 92 5.02 -13.54 4.23
CA GLY A 92 6.41 -13.20 4.42
C GLY A 92 6.85 -11.94 3.67
N LEU A 93 7.97 -11.34 4.10
CA LEU A 93 8.52 -10.12 3.49
C LEU A 93 8.83 -10.29 2.00
N GLY A 94 9.44 -11.41 1.59
CA GLY A 94 9.76 -11.68 0.19
C GLY A 94 8.51 -11.84 -0.69
N ALA A 95 7.48 -12.53 -0.17
CA ALA A 95 6.20 -12.69 -0.86
C ALA A 95 5.49 -11.35 -1.05
N THR A 96 5.48 -10.53 -0.01
CA THR A 96 4.94 -9.16 -0.05
C THR A 96 5.72 -8.30 -1.05
N GLY A 97 7.06 -8.35 -0.99
CA GLY A 97 8.00 -7.75 -1.95
C GLY A 97 7.59 -8.02 -3.39
N PHE A 98 7.53 -9.31 -3.71
CA PHE A 98 7.20 -9.81 -5.04
C PHE A 98 5.79 -9.39 -5.50
N PHE A 99 4.80 -9.47 -4.60
CA PHE A 99 3.44 -9.02 -4.89
C PHE A 99 3.40 -7.56 -5.33
N ILE A 100 3.94 -6.68 -4.49
CA ILE A 100 3.85 -5.25 -4.68
C ILE A 100 4.67 -4.84 -5.90
N CYS A 101 5.81 -5.49 -6.15
CA CYS A 101 6.59 -5.27 -7.37
C CYS A 101 5.76 -5.58 -8.64
N THR A 102 5.05 -6.71 -8.64
CA THR A 102 4.26 -7.17 -9.78
C THR A 102 2.97 -6.37 -9.96
N ALA A 103 2.26 -6.07 -8.87
CA ALA A 103 0.99 -5.36 -8.87
C ALA A 103 1.15 -3.83 -8.88
N ARG A 104 2.38 -3.31 -8.78
CA ARG A 104 2.72 -1.89 -8.58
C ARG A 104 1.88 -0.93 -9.40
N GLU A 105 1.96 -1.05 -10.73
CA GLU A 105 1.32 -0.09 -11.62
C GLU A 105 -0.20 -0.19 -11.55
N SER A 106 -0.74 -1.41 -11.42
CA SER A 106 -2.18 -1.60 -11.23
C SER A 106 -2.67 -0.97 -9.91
N LEU A 107 -1.92 -1.12 -8.82
CA LEU A 107 -2.26 -0.53 -7.52
C LEU A 107 -2.16 1.00 -7.55
N LYS A 108 -1.14 1.56 -8.20
CA LYS A 108 -1.00 3.03 -8.37
C LYS A 108 -2.13 3.59 -9.22
N GLN A 109 -2.52 2.91 -10.30
CA GLN A 109 -3.67 3.31 -11.13
C GLN A 109 -4.98 3.27 -10.32
N ARG A 110 -5.19 2.22 -9.51
CA ARG A 110 -6.36 2.13 -8.63
C ARG A 110 -6.38 3.24 -7.59
N TYR A 111 -5.24 3.54 -6.96
CA TYR A 111 -5.12 4.68 -6.06
C TYR A 111 -5.55 5.98 -6.73
N ARG A 112 -5.01 6.28 -7.93
CA ARG A 112 -5.34 7.51 -8.67
C ARG A 112 -6.83 7.59 -9.00
N ALA A 113 -7.42 6.50 -9.50
CA ALA A 113 -8.85 6.44 -9.80
C ALA A 113 -9.73 6.63 -8.56
N ILE A 114 -9.33 6.07 -7.40
CA ILE A 114 -10.02 6.31 -6.12
C ILE A 114 -9.93 7.80 -5.76
N MET A 115 -8.77 8.43 -5.96
CA MET A 115 -8.56 9.83 -5.61
C MET A 115 -9.25 10.83 -6.55
N GLU A 116 -9.75 10.41 -7.72
CA GLU A 116 -10.63 11.24 -8.57
C GLU A 116 -12.01 11.44 -7.92
N MET A 117 -12.48 10.47 -7.13
CA MET A 117 -13.74 10.53 -6.40
C MET A 117 -13.58 9.90 -5.01
N PRO A 118 -12.83 10.55 -4.09
CA PRO A 118 -12.43 9.92 -2.84
C PRO A 118 -13.64 9.69 -1.92
N MET A 119 -13.57 8.61 -1.14
CA MET A 119 -14.50 8.41 -0.04
C MET A 119 -14.20 9.40 1.09
N SER A 120 -15.17 9.64 1.95
CA SER A 120 -14.90 10.41 3.16
C SER A 120 -13.90 9.67 4.03
N TRP A 121 -12.90 10.38 4.55
CA TRP A 121 -11.97 9.78 5.52
C TRP A 121 -12.66 9.51 6.88
N LEU A 122 -13.78 10.19 7.18
CA LEU A 122 -14.62 9.97 8.36
C LEU A 122 -15.69 8.90 8.09
N PRO A 123 -15.93 7.94 9.01
CA PRO A 123 -17.01 6.95 8.87
C PRO A 123 -18.40 7.59 8.84
N GLU A 124 -18.64 8.60 9.67
CA GLU A 124 -19.98 9.18 9.91
C GLU A 124 -20.52 10.02 8.74
N LYS A 125 -19.66 10.36 7.77
CA LYS A 125 -20.01 11.19 6.61
C LYS A 125 -20.36 10.36 5.37
N GLU A 126 -20.37 9.03 5.46
CA GLU A 126 -20.86 8.15 4.39
C GLU A 126 -22.40 8.15 4.40
N SER A 127 -22.98 9.29 3.98
CA SER A 127 -24.41 9.45 3.80
C SER A 127 -24.89 8.65 2.58
N SER A 128 -25.90 7.82 2.83
CA SER A 128 -26.62 6.82 2.03
C SER A 128 -27.15 7.18 0.63
N LEU A 129 -26.63 8.20 -0.06
CA LEU A 129 -27.15 8.67 -1.36
C LEU A 129 -26.15 8.61 -2.52
N GLU A 130 -24.87 8.36 -2.27
CA GLU A 130 -23.88 8.20 -3.35
C GLU A 130 -23.74 6.73 -3.76
N LYS A 131 -23.45 6.50 -5.06
CA LYS A 131 -23.05 5.18 -5.58
C LYS A 131 -21.94 4.60 -4.69
N ASP A 132 -21.96 3.29 -4.49
CA ASP A 132 -20.93 2.61 -3.70
C ASP A 132 -19.53 2.84 -4.31
N LYS A 133 -18.70 3.64 -3.62
CA LYS A 133 -17.34 4.02 -4.04
C LYS A 133 -16.28 3.04 -3.53
N ARG A 134 -16.69 1.98 -2.82
CA ARG A 134 -15.74 1.06 -2.19
C ARG A 134 -15.00 0.28 -3.25
N VAL A 135 -13.72 0.09 -3.04
CA VAL A 135 -12.86 -0.69 -3.93
C VAL A 135 -12.10 -1.66 -3.06
N TYR A 136 -12.18 -2.94 -3.39
CA TYR A 136 -11.52 -4.00 -2.65
C TYR A 136 -10.48 -4.68 -3.52
N LEU A 137 -9.35 -5.02 -2.92
CA LEU A 137 -8.40 -5.98 -3.44
C LEU A 137 -8.64 -7.32 -2.76
N LEU A 138 -8.82 -8.35 -3.56
CA LEU A 138 -8.97 -9.72 -3.11
C LEU A 138 -7.85 -10.55 -3.70
N PHE A 139 -7.21 -11.39 -2.89
CA PHE A 139 -6.36 -12.43 -3.44
C PHE A 139 -6.33 -13.64 -2.52
N GLN A 140 -5.96 -14.77 -3.11
CA GLN A 140 -5.76 -16.02 -2.40
C GLN A 140 -4.28 -16.28 -2.29
N ASN A 141 -3.82 -16.52 -1.06
CA ASN A 141 -2.47 -17.05 -0.88
C ASN A 141 -2.53 -18.57 -1.07
N LYS A 142 -2.02 -19.06 -2.20
CA LYS A 142 -1.78 -20.49 -2.41
C LYS A 142 -0.28 -20.69 -2.50
N ASP A 143 0.30 -21.27 -1.46
CA ASP A 143 1.69 -21.72 -1.45
C ASP A 143 1.81 -22.94 -2.37
N ILE A 144 1.87 -22.70 -3.67
CA ILE A 144 2.09 -23.78 -4.65
C ILE A 144 3.60 -24.05 -4.71
N GLN A 145 4.13 -24.63 -3.64
CA GLN A 145 5.52 -25.04 -3.57
C GLN A 145 5.80 -26.24 -4.47
N GLU A 146 4.78 -27.02 -4.87
CA GLU A 146 4.96 -28.34 -5.49
C GLU A 146 4.88 -28.38 -7.02
N PHE A 147 4.29 -27.38 -7.70
CA PHE A 147 3.93 -27.50 -9.13
C PHE A 147 4.80 -26.73 -10.13
N TYR A 148 5.94 -26.20 -9.71
CA TYR A 148 6.79 -25.48 -10.65
C TYR A 148 7.64 -26.43 -11.52
N PRO A 149 7.70 -26.24 -12.86
CA PRO A 149 8.78 -26.80 -13.66
C PRO A 149 10.13 -26.28 -13.16
N LYS A 150 11.23 -26.97 -13.47
CA LYS A 150 12.60 -26.53 -13.13
C LYS A 150 12.89 -25.18 -13.81
N TYR A 151 12.56 -24.07 -13.13
CA TYR A 151 12.84 -22.71 -13.58
C TYR A 151 14.08 -22.16 -12.87
N ASP A 152 14.82 -21.26 -13.51
CA ASP A 152 15.94 -20.57 -12.89
C ASP A 152 15.44 -19.37 -12.08
N TRP A 153 15.21 -19.61 -10.80
CA TRP A 153 14.63 -18.66 -9.85
C TRP A 153 15.47 -17.41 -9.63
N SER A 154 16.78 -17.49 -9.90
CA SER A 154 17.69 -16.34 -9.82
C SER A 154 17.37 -15.26 -10.86
N LYS A 155 16.56 -15.60 -11.87
CA LYS A 155 16.17 -14.70 -12.97
C LYS A 155 14.76 -14.12 -12.82
N VAL A 156 14.04 -14.41 -11.73
CA VAL A 156 12.69 -13.87 -11.52
C VAL A 156 12.79 -12.43 -11.03
N LYS A 157 12.41 -11.47 -11.90
CA LYS A 157 12.40 -10.05 -11.56
C LYS A 157 11.53 -9.79 -10.32
N GLY A 158 12.07 -9.08 -9.34
CA GLY A 158 11.36 -8.70 -8.11
C GLY A 158 11.39 -9.75 -6.98
N TRP A 159 12.04 -10.90 -7.17
CA TRP A 159 12.25 -11.89 -6.11
C TRP A 159 13.64 -11.73 -5.46
N SER A 160 13.66 -11.54 -4.14
CA SER A 160 14.90 -11.38 -3.35
C SER A 160 14.99 -12.35 -2.15
N GLY A 161 14.10 -13.33 -2.08
CA GLY A 161 14.03 -14.30 -0.98
C GLY A 161 14.89 -15.54 -1.20
N THR A 162 15.14 -16.29 -0.12
CA THR A 162 15.73 -17.63 -0.18
C THR A 162 14.62 -18.66 -0.43
N GLY A 163 14.68 -19.40 -1.54
CA GLY A 163 13.70 -20.43 -1.89
C GLY A 163 12.90 -20.10 -3.15
N ARG A 164 11.80 -20.82 -3.37
CA ARG A 164 10.93 -20.62 -4.54
C ARG A 164 10.11 -19.33 -4.35
N PRO A 165 10.04 -18.44 -5.36
CA PRO A 165 9.11 -17.33 -5.34
C PRO A 165 7.68 -17.86 -5.19
N PRO A 166 6.83 -17.23 -4.37
CA PRO A 166 5.46 -17.66 -4.22
C PRO A 166 4.68 -17.36 -5.52
N LEU A 167 3.80 -18.28 -5.88
CA LEU A 167 2.83 -18.01 -6.94
C LEU A 167 1.67 -17.24 -6.32
N ILE A 168 1.63 -15.93 -6.56
CA ILE A 168 0.48 -15.13 -6.15
C ILE A 168 -0.57 -15.22 -7.24
N ILE A 169 -1.60 -16.00 -6.95
CA ILE A 169 -2.67 -16.27 -7.89
C ILE A 169 -3.80 -15.26 -7.66
N ASN A 170 -4.18 -14.56 -8.73
CA ASN A 170 -5.41 -13.78 -8.88
C ASN A 170 -5.62 -12.63 -7.88
N PRO A 171 -4.84 -11.54 -7.92
CA PRO A 171 -5.32 -10.26 -7.40
C PRO A 171 -6.52 -9.79 -8.22
N VAL A 172 -7.68 -9.75 -7.59
CA VAL A 172 -8.94 -9.28 -8.18
C VAL A 172 -9.33 -7.97 -7.51
N TYR A 173 -9.68 -6.99 -8.34
CA TYR A 173 -10.25 -5.73 -7.88
C TYR A 173 -11.76 -5.79 -8.10
N VAL A 174 -12.55 -5.52 -7.06
CA VAL A 174 -14.02 -5.44 -7.15
C VAL A 174 -14.50 -4.06 -6.68
N GLN A 175 -15.62 -3.61 -7.24
CA GLN A 175 -16.20 -2.29 -6.94
C GLN A 175 -17.52 -2.46 -6.19
N GLY A 176 -17.58 -1.88 -5.00
CA GLY A 176 -18.74 -1.96 -4.13
C GLY A 176 -18.95 -3.32 -3.45
N LEU A 177 -19.92 -3.34 -2.55
CA LEU A 177 -20.25 -4.53 -1.76
C LEU A 177 -20.90 -5.65 -2.58
N ASP A 178 -21.68 -5.31 -3.59
CA ASP A 178 -22.40 -6.30 -4.39
C ASP A 178 -21.44 -7.17 -5.22
N ASP A 179 -20.44 -6.54 -5.86
CA ASP A 179 -19.38 -7.27 -6.57
C ASP A 179 -18.51 -8.08 -5.60
N LEU A 180 -18.20 -7.52 -4.42
CA LEU A 180 -17.48 -8.24 -3.37
C LEU A 180 -18.23 -9.49 -2.94
N LYS A 181 -19.53 -9.37 -2.65
CA LYS A 181 -20.38 -10.50 -2.26
C LYS A 181 -20.42 -11.55 -3.36
N THR A 182 -20.66 -11.14 -4.60
CA THR A 182 -20.70 -12.04 -5.76
C THR A 182 -19.40 -12.83 -5.91
N TYR A 183 -18.26 -12.15 -5.73
CA TYR A 183 -16.95 -12.80 -5.79
C TYR A 183 -16.75 -13.80 -4.64
N LEU A 184 -17.12 -13.45 -3.41
CA LEU A 184 -17.01 -14.34 -2.26
C LEU A 184 -17.93 -15.56 -2.38
N ASP A 185 -19.15 -15.38 -2.86
CA ASP A 185 -20.09 -16.47 -3.14
C ASP A 185 -19.49 -17.47 -4.17
N THR A 186 -18.83 -16.95 -5.21
CA THR A 186 -18.11 -17.77 -6.20
C THR A 186 -16.94 -18.52 -5.57
N CYS A 187 -16.23 -17.90 -4.61
CA CYS A 187 -15.15 -18.57 -3.90
C CYS A 187 -15.66 -19.74 -3.05
N LEU A 188 -16.82 -19.59 -2.39
CA LEU A 188 -17.42 -20.60 -1.53
C LEU A 188 -17.91 -21.84 -2.32
N GLN A 189 -18.45 -21.65 -3.53
CA GLN A 189 -18.97 -22.75 -4.35
C GLN A 189 -17.90 -23.78 -4.76
N ASN A 190 -16.64 -23.37 -4.85
CA ASN A 190 -15.56 -24.23 -5.35
C ASN A 190 -14.95 -25.15 -4.27
N GLY A 191 -15.36 -25.04 -3.00
CA GLY A 191 -14.98 -25.94 -1.90
C GLY A 191 -13.48 -26.03 -1.55
N THR A 192 -12.61 -25.37 -2.32
CA THR A 192 -11.15 -25.44 -2.24
C THR A 192 -10.53 -24.10 -1.83
N ASN A 193 -11.35 -23.08 -1.63
CA ASN A 193 -10.93 -21.74 -1.26
C ASN A 193 -11.17 -21.52 0.23
N ASN A 194 -10.19 -21.90 1.05
CA ASN A 194 -10.33 -21.85 2.51
C ASN A 194 -10.10 -20.45 3.09
N HIS A 195 -9.33 -19.59 2.40
CA HIS A 195 -8.97 -18.26 2.86
C HIS A 195 -8.89 -17.26 1.69
N VAL A 196 -9.56 -16.13 1.82
CA VAL A 196 -9.48 -14.98 0.90
C VAL A 196 -9.09 -13.76 1.72
N LEU A 197 -7.99 -13.10 1.38
CA LEU A 197 -7.65 -11.82 1.97
C LEU A 197 -8.44 -10.73 1.24
N VAL A 198 -9.18 -9.92 1.99
CA VAL A 198 -9.93 -8.77 1.47
C VAL A 198 -9.33 -7.51 2.06
N ILE A 199 -8.88 -6.59 1.20
CA ILE A 199 -8.30 -5.31 1.59
C ILE A 199 -9.17 -4.20 1.00
N GLU A 200 -9.77 -3.37 1.84
CA GLU A 200 -10.51 -2.19 1.40
C GLU A 200 -9.56 -1.07 1.00
N LEU A 201 -9.32 -0.93 -0.32
CA LEU A 201 -8.39 0.03 -0.88
C LEU A 201 -8.92 1.46 -0.80
N ALA A 202 -10.22 1.66 -1.05
CA ALA A 202 -10.80 3.00 -1.13
C ALA A 202 -10.67 3.76 0.18
N LYS A 203 -11.09 3.14 1.30
CA LYS A 203 -11.03 3.79 2.62
C LYS A 203 -9.59 4.03 3.04
N MET A 204 -8.73 3.04 2.84
CA MET A 204 -7.31 3.14 3.14
C MET A 204 -6.65 4.28 2.36
N ALA A 205 -6.92 4.43 1.06
CA ALA A 205 -6.38 5.51 0.24
C ALA A 205 -6.84 6.89 0.74
N SER A 206 -8.14 7.05 1.04
CA SER A 206 -8.69 8.32 1.52
C SER A 206 -8.13 8.71 2.89
N VAL A 207 -8.11 7.78 3.85
CA VAL A 207 -7.58 8.02 5.21
C VAL A 207 -6.07 8.29 5.17
N LEU A 208 -5.32 7.51 4.39
CA LEU A 208 -3.89 7.69 4.24
C LEU A 208 -3.55 9.06 3.65
N THR A 209 -4.25 9.46 2.59
CA THR A 209 -4.00 10.75 1.93
C THR A 209 -4.32 11.91 2.87
N HIS A 210 -5.44 11.83 3.60
CA HIS A 210 -5.76 12.80 4.65
C HIS A 210 -4.62 12.93 5.67
N TYR A 211 -4.11 11.82 6.21
CA TYR A 211 -3.03 11.88 7.19
C TYR A 211 -1.69 12.31 6.59
N LEU A 212 -1.43 12.07 5.31
CA LEU A 212 -0.23 12.58 4.63
C LEU A 212 -0.25 14.10 4.51
N GLU A 213 -1.39 14.67 4.13
CA GLU A 213 -1.59 16.13 4.03
C GLU A 213 -1.44 16.83 5.37
N HIS A 214 -1.84 16.15 6.46
CA HIS A 214 -1.80 16.69 7.83
C HIS A 214 -0.57 16.20 8.62
N ALA A 215 0.34 15.44 8.00
CA ALA A 215 1.48 14.86 8.69
C ALA A 215 2.46 15.96 9.15
N PRO A 216 2.86 15.99 10.43
CA PRO A 216 3.77 17.01 10.92
C PRO A 216 5.14 16.89 10.26
N ILE A 217 5.68 18.02 9.79
CA ILE A 217 7.05 18.09 9.26
C ILE A 217 8.01 18.09 10.45
N MET A 218 8.57 16.93 10.77
CA MET A 218 9.62 16.87 11.79
C MET A 218 10.91 17.53 11.27
N THR A 219 11.26 18.68 11.82
CA THR A 219 12.57 19.30 11.62
C THR A 219 13.64 18.49 12.36
N ARG A 220 14.72 18.09 11.66
CA ARG A 220 15.89 17.49 12.32
C ARG A 220 16.50 18.53 13.27
N GLY A 221 16.50 18.25 14.57
CA GLY A 221 17.15 19.06 15.60
C GLY A 221 17.15 18.34 16.95
N ARG A 222 18.25 18.48 17.72
CA ARG A 222 18.29 18.10 19.13
C ARG A 222 17.32 19.01 19.87
N HIS A 223 16.30 18.44 20.53
CA HIS A 223 15.73 19.13 21.69
C HIS A 223 16.89 19.29 22.68
N LYS A 224 17.26 20.54 22.98
CA LYS A 224 18.05 20.85 24.17
C LYS A 224 17.17 20.63 25.40
#